data_AF-A0A100HNI4-F1
#
_entry.id   AF-A0A100HNI4-F1
#
_cell.length_a   1.000
_cell.length_b   1.000
_cell.length_c   1.000
_cell.angle_alpha   90.00
_cell.angle_beta   90.00
_cell.angle_gamma   90.00
#
_symmetry.space_group_name_H-M   'P 1'
#
loop_
_entity.id
_entity.type
_entity.pdbx_description
1 polymer ?
#
loop_
_entity_poly.entity_id
_entity_poly.type
_entity_poly.pdbx_seq_one_letter_code
_entity_poly.pdbx_strand_id
1 'polypeptide(L)'
;MTSGTERALALISEERQRQVDVEGWTPEHDDQHMEGELGDAAAAYAYAGDHSPVNPQDGHGTDLGRVLWPWDRASFKPGAHRHNLVRAGALIVAELERLDRLAGSVQYFVRGMPDGSLELYAADSREALAEYLGGMPVETLTWVERRAAFWMPGRSYSVCAEDLFLEYYSDAPYLGGAARLWPLTFPNA
;
A
#
# COMPACT_ATOMS: atom_id res chain seq x y z
N MET A 1 -17.31 -28.97 -7.03
CA MET A 1 -17.04 -28.70 -5.61
C MET A 1 -16.06 -27.56 -5.57
N THR A 2 -16.41 -26.41 -5.00
CA THR A 2 -15.46 -25.29 -4.79
C THR A 2 -14.31 -25.78 -3.91
N SER A 3 -13.08 -25.46 -4.31
CA SER A 3 -11.86 -25.80 -3.58
C SER A 3 -11.85 -25.16 -2.19
N GLY A 4 -10.97 -25.66 -1.30
CA GLY A 4 -10.77 -25.03 0.00
C GLY A 4 -10.34 -23.57 -0.11
N THR A 5 -9.51 -23.26 -1.10
CA THR A 5 -9.03 -21.91 -1.40
C THR A 5 -10.16 -20.98 -1.81
N GLU A 6 -11.03 -21.40 -2.73
CA GLU A 6 -12.17 -20.59 -3.18
C GLU A 6 -13.12 -20.24 -2.02
N ARG A 7 -13.34 -21.19 -1.08
CA ARG A 7 -14.13 -20.90 0.12
C ARG A 7 -13.46 -19.88 1.04
N ALA A 8 -12.13 -19.96 1.21
CA ALA A 8 -11.40 -19.00 2.05
C ALA A 8 -11.43 -17.59 1.46
N LEU A 9 -11.23 -17.47 0.14
CA LEU A 9 -11.31 -16.19 -0.57
C LEU A 9 -12.72 -15.59 -0.53
N ALA A 10 -13.77 -16.42 -0.67
CA ALA A 10 -15.15 -15.97 -0.53
C ALA A 10 -15.44 -15.36 0.86
N LEU A 11 -14.96 -15.99 1.94
CA LEU A 11 -15.13 -15.45 3.30
C LEU A 11 -14.44 -14.10 3.48
N ILE A 12 -13.24 -13.93 2.92
CA ILE A 12 -12.51 -12.66 2.97
C ILE A 12 -13.27 -11.58 2.19
N SER A 13 -13.75 -11.91 0.99
CA SER A 13 -14.54 -10.99 0.17
C SER A 13 -15.87 -10.59 0.82
N GLU A 14 -16.57 -11.54 1.44
CA GLU A 14 -17.81 -11.27 2.19
C GLU A 14 -17.56 -10.37 3.40
N GLU A 15 -16.47 -10.59 4.15
CA GLU A 15 -16.13 -9.72 5.28
C GLU A 15 -15.70 -8.32 4.82
N ARG A 16 -14.95 -8.21 3.71
CA ARG A 16 -14.61 -6.91 3.11
C ARG A 16 -15.89 -6.14 2.75
N GLN A 17 -16.87 -6.80 2.13
CA GLN A 17 -18.17 -6.18 1.83
C GLN A 17 -18.92 -5.79 3.11
N ARG A 18 -18.92 -6.65 4.14
CA ARG A 18 -19.53 -6.33 5.45
C ARG A 18 -18.89 -5.11 6.11
N GLN A 19 -17.56 -4.97 6.06
CA GLN A 19 -16.85 -3.79 6.57
C GLN A 19 -17.33 -2.51 5.89
N VAL A 20 -17.51 -2.54 4.57
CA VAL A 20 -18.08 -1.41 3.81
C VAL A 20 -19.52 -1.15 4.24
N ASP A 21 -20.38 -2.16 4.21
CA ASP A 21 -21.83 -2.00 4.38
C ASP A 21 -22.25 -1.68 5.83
N VAL A 22 -21.54 -2.23 6.82
CA VAL A 22 -21.92 -2.16 8.23
C VAL A 22 -21.07 -1.16 9.00
N GLU A 23 -19.76 -1.16 8.80
CA GLU A 23 -18.85 -0.26 9.52
C GLU A 23 -18.66 1.09 8.79
N GLY A 24 -19.01 1.15 7.49
CA GLY A 24 -18.78 2.33 6.66
C GLY A 24 -17.33 2.51 6.19
N TRP A 25 -16.51 1.44 6.29
CA TRP A 25 -15.10 1.44 5.86
C TRP A 25 -14.99 1.32 4.34
N THR A 26 -15.44 2.39 3.68
CA THR A 26 -15.43 2.59 2.24
C THR A 26 -14.01 2.77 1.69
N PRO A 27 -13.78 2.57 0.38
CA PRO A 27 -12.53 2.93 -0.26
C PRO A 27 -12.04 4.36 0.07
N GLU A 28 -12.95 5.33 0.11
CA GLU A 28 -12.65 6.73 0.44
C GLU A 28 -12.33 6.95 1.93
N HIS A 29 -12.82 6.08 2.81
CA HIS A 29 -12.40 6.02 4.20
C HIS A 29 -10.99 5.43 4.29
N ASP A 30 -10.74 4.34 3.57
CA ASP A 30 -9.44 3.66 3.56
C ASP A 30 -8.32 4.57 3.05
N ASP A 31 -8.60 5.42 2.06
CA ASP A 31 -7.67 6.42 1.51
C ASP A 31 -7.27 7.51 2.53
N GLN A 32 -7.97 7.62 3.67
CA GLN A 32 -7.62 8.55 4.77
C GLN A 32 -6.58 7.96 5.72
N HIS A 33 -6.34 6.64 5.65
CA HIS A 33 -5.34 5.97 6.45
C HIS A 33 -3.95 6.09 5.82
N MET A 34 -2.96 6.34 6.67
CA MET A 34 -1.56 6.50 6.30
C MET A 34 -0.69 5.58 7.16
N GLU A 35 0.63 5.61 6.99
CA GLU A 35 1.58 4.92 7.88
C GLU A 35 1.32 3.40 8.07
N GLY A 36 0.70 2.75 7.08
CA GLY A 36 0.41 1.31 7.13
C GLY A 36 -0.69 0.88 8.12
N GLU A 37 -1.52 1.81 8.62
CA GLU A 37 -2.53 1.53 9.66
C GLU A 37 -3.44 0.33 9.33
N LEU A 38 -3.90 0.18 8.08
CA LEU A 38 -4.75 -0.97 7.70
C LEU A 38 -4.00 -2.30 7.78
N GLY A 39 -2.70 -2.31 7.46
CA GLY A 39 -1.81 -3.45 7.63
C GLY A 39 -1.59 -3.81 9.10
N ASP A 40 -1.38 -2.81 9.95
CA ASP A 40 -1.24 -3.00 11.40
C ASP A 40 -2.53 -3.53 12.04
N ALA A 41 -3.69 -3.01 11.61
CA ALA A 41 -4.99 -3.52 12.02
C ALA A 41 -5.20 -4.99 11.57
N ALA A 42 -4.74 -5.35 10.37
CA ALA A 42 -4.75 -6.74 9.91
C ALA A 42 -3.86 -7.63 10.77
N ALA A 43 -2.64 -7.18 11.10
CA ALA A 43 -1.71 -7.89 11.97
C ALA A 43 -2.30 -8.10 13.37
N ALA A 44 -2.96 -7.08 13.92
CA ALA A 44 -3.67 -7.16 15.20
C ALA A 44 -4.71 -8.28 15.22
N TYR A 45 -5.55 -8.38 14.19
CA TYR A 45 -6.52 -9.47 14.08
C TYR A 45 -5.85 -10.82 13.82
N ALA A 46 -4.81 -10.89 12.98
CA ALA A 46 -4.10 -12.13 12.71
C ALA A 46 -3.47 -12.71 14.00
N TYR A 47 -3.01 -11.83 14.89
CA TYR A 47 -2.43 -12.19 16.17
C TYR A 47 -3.48 -12.46 17.27
N ALA A 48 -4.71 -11.94 17.12
CA ALA A 48 -5.76 -12.16 18.10
C ALA A 48 -6.27 -13.62 18.08
N GLY A 49 -5.92 -14.37 19.14
CA GLY A 49 -6.32 -15.76 19.34
C GLY A 49 -5.58 -16.43 20.51
N ASP A 50 -5.66 -17.76 20.57
CA ASP A 50 -5.09 -18.65 21.62
C ASP A 50 -3.56 -18.53 21.84
N HIS A 51 -2.87 -17.75 21.01
CA HIS A 51 -1.42 -17.51 21.14
C HIS A 51 -1.07 -16.44 22.18
N SER A 52 -2.06 -15.69 22.69
CA SER A 52 -1.86 -14.81 23.84
C SER A 52 -2.13 -15.61 25.13
N PRO A 53 -1.12 -15.92 25.97
CA PRO A 53 -1.38 -16.52 27.26
C PRO A 53 -2.30 -15.58 28.05
N VAL A 54 -3.47 -16.08 28.45
CA VAL A 54 -4.39 -15.37 29.33
C VAL A 54 -3.62 -15.04 30.61
N ASN A 55 -3.46 -13.75 30.92
CA ASN A 55 -2.94 -13.34 32.21
C ASN A 55 -4.05 -13.55 33.24
N PRO A 56 -3.88 -14.44 34.23
CA PRO A 56 -4.94 -14.78 35.17
C PRO A 56 -5.31 -13.64 36.13
N GLN A 57 -4.54 -12.55 36.17
CA GLN A 57 -4.66 -11.47 37.17
C GLN A 57 -5.59 -10.33 36.75
N ASP A 58 -5.80 -10.14 35.45
CA ASP A 58 -6.52 -9.03 34.81
C ASP A 58 -7.49 -9.52 33.71
N GLY A 59 -7.52 -10.84 33.42
CA GLY A 59 -8.50 -11.45 32.50
C GLY A 59 -8.29 -11.09 31.02
N HIS A 60 -7.26 -10.32 30.73
CA HIS A 60 -6.81 -9.94 29.40
C HIS A 60 -5.38 -10.44 29.28
N GLY A 61 -5.10 -11.35 28.34
CA GLY A 61 -3.74 -11.81 28.07
C GLY A 61 -2.79 -10.66 27.73
N THR A 62 -1.53 -10.99 27.46
CA THR A 62 -0.63 -10.10 26.71
C THR A 62 -1.20 -9.95 25.30
N ASP A 63 -2.30 -9.21 25.16
CA ASP A 63 -3.10 -9.07 23.95
C ASP A 63 -2.33 -8.18 22.99
N LEU A 64 -1.28 -8.75 22.38
CA LEU A 64 -0.46 -8.10 21.37
C LEU A 64 -1.34 -7.57 20.23
N GLY A 65 -2.52 -8.16 19.99
CA GLY A 65 -3.53 -7.59 19.10
C GLY A 65 -3.94 -6.18 19.49
N ARG A 66 -4.18 -5.88 20.78
CA ARG A 66 -4.45 -4.51 21.26
C ARG A 66 -3.26 -3.57 21.19
N VAL A 67 -2.04 -4.11 21.23
CA VAL A 67 -0.81 -3.31 21.10
C VAL A 67 -0.58 -2.94 19.64
N LEU A 68 -0.87 -3.86 18.72
CA LEU A 68 -0.77 -3.67 17.27
C LEU A 68 -1.94 -2.89 16.68
N TRP A 69 -3.08 -2.83 17.38
CA TRP A 69 -4.24 -2.06 16.91
C TRP A 69 -3.87 -0.58 16.81
N PRO A 70 -3.91 0.03 15.61
CA PRO A 70 -3.36 1.36 15.37
C PRO A 70 -4.25 2.48 15.93
N TRP A 71 -5.53 2.17 16.18
CA TRP A 71 -6.52 3.14 16.67
C TRP A 71 -6.81 2.95 18.16
N ASP A 72 -7.92 3.53 18.64
CA ASP A 72 -8.30 3.41 20.05
C ASP A 72 -8.38 1.94 20.50
N ARG A 73 -7.61 1.58 21.53
CA ARG A 73 -7.46 0.20 22.01
C ARG A 73 -8.79 -0.42 22.44
N ALA A 74 -9.75 0.40 22.88
CA ALA A 74 -11.09 -0.07 23.28
C ALA A 74 -11.97 -0.41 22.07
N SER A 75 -11.67 0.13 20.89
CA SER A 75 -12.36 -0.20 19.64
C SER A 75 -11.98 -1.58 19.08
N PHE A 76 -10.87 -2.16 19.55
CA PHE A 76 -10.44 -3.50 19.14
C PHE A 76 -11.38 -4.58 19.70
N LYS A 77 -12.07 -5.28 18.78
CA LYS A 77 -13.10 -6.29 19.08
C LYS A 77 -12.72 -7.66 18.47
N PRO A 78 -11.77 -8.39 19.07
CA PRO A 78 -11.41 -9.73 18.61
C PRO A 78 -12.57 -10.71 18.86
N GLY A 79 -12.71 -11.68 17.98
CA GLY A 79 -13.64 -12.80 18.08
C GLY A 79 -12.92 -14.14 18.07
N ALA A 80 -13.60 -15.19 17.61
CA ALA A 80 -13.00 -16.50 17.40
C ALA A 80 -11.85 -16.43 16.36
N HIS A 81 -10.81 -17.24 16.55
CA HIS A 81 -9.59 -17.20 15.73
C HIS A 81 -9.86 -17.20 14.22
N ARG A 82 -10.73 -18.10 13.73
CA ARG A 82 -11.11 -18.14 12.32
C ARG A 82 -11.73 -16.83 11.82
N HIS A 83 -12.59 -16.18 12.61
CA HIS A 83 -13.19 -14.90 12.24
C HIS A 83 -12.15 -13.77 12.23
N ASN A 84 -11.19 -13.80 13.15
CA ASN A 84 -10.12 -12.81 13.17
C ASN A 84 -9.23 -12.94 11.93
N LEU A 85 -8.88 -14.16 11.49
CA LEU A 85 -8.14 -14.36 10.24
C LEU A 85 -8.92 -13.85 9.01
N VAL A 86 -10.24 -14.02 8.98
CA VAL A 86 -11.07 -13.49 7.90
C VAL A 86 -11.07 -11.95 7.90
N ARG A 87 -11.19 -11.32 9.08
CA ARG A 87 -11.08 -9.85 9.23
C ARG A 87 -9.71 -9.32 8.86
N ALA A 88 -8.65 -10.01 9.26
CA ALA A 88 -7.28 -9.69 8.87
C ALA A 88 -7.12 -9.75 7.35
N GLY A 89 -7.61 -10.81 6.71
CA GLY A 89 -7.62 -10.92 5.25
C GLY A 89 -8.39 -9.78 4.57
N ALA A 90 -9.54 -9.39 5.11
CA ALA A 90 -10.33 -8.28 4.58
C ALA A 90 -9.61 -6.93 4.68
N LEU A 91 -8.91 -6.67 5.80
CA LEU A 91 -8.09 -5.46 5.97
C LEU A 91 -6.85 -5.45 5.06
N ILE A 92 -6.24 -6.61 4.81
CA ILE A 92 -5.17 -6.73 3.80
C ILE A 92 -5.71 -6.37 2.41
N VAL A 93 -6.91 -6.85 2.05
CA VAL A 93 -7.55 -6.46 0.79
C VAL A 93 -7.78 -4.96 0.75
N ALA A 94 -8.31 -4.34 1.82
CA ALA A 94 -8.52 -2.90 1.88
C ALA A 94 -7.22 -2.10 1.68
N GLU A 95 -6.11 -2.52 2.31
CA GLU A 95 -4.81 -1.88 2.14
C GLU A 95 -4.25 -2.03 0.72
N LEU A 96 -4.37 -3.23 0.13
CA LEU A 96 -3.94 -3.44 -1.27
C LEU A 96 -4.77 -2.59 -2.23
N GLU A 97 -6.09 -2.51 -2.03
CA GLU A 97 -6.98 -1.64 -2.81
C GLU A 97 -6.57 -0.15 -2.68
N ARG A 98 -6.23 0.31 -1.47
CA ARG A 98 -5.74 1.67 -1.20
C ARG A 98 -4.43 1.95 -1.94
N LEU A 99 -3.44 1.06 -1.81
CA LEU A 99 -2.14 1.18 -2.48
C LEU A 99 -2.30 1.15 -4.01
N ASP A 100 -3.18 0.30 -4.54
CA ASP A 100 -3.45 0.22 -5.97
C ASP A 100 -4.12 1.49 -6.51
N ARG A 101 -5.04 2.10 -5.76
CA ARG A 101 -5.62 3.40 -6.09
C ARG A 101 -4.57 4.51 -6.05
N LEU A 102 -3.74 4.54 -5.01
CA LEU A 102 -2.67 5.53 -4.87
C LEU A 102 -1.66 5.44 -6.02
N ALA A 103 -1.15 4.26 -6.35
CA ALA A 103 -0.28 4.08 -7.50
C ALA A 103 -0.99 4.33 -8.85
N GLY A 104 -2.32 4.16 -8.89
CA GLY A 104 -3.16 4.49 -10.04
C GLY A 104 -3.47 5.99 -10.18
N SER A 105 -3.22 6.81 -9.17
CA SER A 105 -3.55 8.24 -9.18
C SER A 105 -2.49 9.09 -9.90
N VAL A 106 -1.35 8.49 -10.26
CA VAL A 106 -0.22 9.17 -10.91
C VAL A 106 0.14 8.51 -12.24
N GLN A 107 0.76 9.29 -13.12
CA GLN A 107 1.40 8.82 -14.34
C GLN A 107 2.92 8.77 -14.14
N TYR A 108 3.57 7.85 -14.83
CA TYR A 108 5.01 7.62 -14.72
C TYR A 108 5.73 8.12 -15.98
N PHE A 109 6.87 8.78 -15.78
CA PHE A 109 7.65 9.35 -16.87
C PHE A 109 9.14 9.15 -16.68
N VAL A 110 9.86 8.98 -17.78
CA VAL A 110 11.32 9.02 -17.81
C VAL A 110 11.82 10.22 -18.60
N ARG A 111 12.93 10.78 -18.12
CA ARG A 111 13.70 11.85 -18.77
C ARG A 111 15.12 11.36 -19.02
N GLY A 112 15.62 11.53 -20.25
CA GLY A 112 17.03 11.33 -20.55
C GLY A 112 17.89 12.51 -20.12
N MET A 113 19.03 12.22 -19.51
CA MET A 113 20.00 13.21 -19.06
C MET A 113 21.20 13.28 -20.01
N PRO A 114 21.91 14.43 -20.08
CA PRO A 114 23.04 14.60 -21.00
C PRO A 114 24.20 13.62 -20.77
N ASP A 115 24.32 13.07 -19.56
CA ASP A 115 25.33 12.08 -19.19
C ASP A 115 24.93 10.64 -19.53
N GLY A 116 23.77 10.43 -20.19
CA GLY A 116 23.24 9.12 -20.54
C GLY A 116 22.43 8.44 -19.43
N SER A 117 22.32 9.05 -18.24
CA SER A 117 21.42 8.56 -17.21
C SER A 117 19.95 8.86 -17.55
N LEU A 118 19.02 8.15 -16.90
CA LEU A 118 17.59 8.46 -16.95
C LEU A 118 17.14 8.95 -15.57
N GLU A 119 16.13 9.80 -15.51
CA GLU A 119 15.42 10.11 -14.26
C GLU A 119 13.97 9.61 -14.38
N LEU A 120 13.48 8.91 -13.35
CA LEU A 120 12.11 8.42 -13.27
C LEU A 120 11.27 9.33 -12.36
N TYR A 121 10.06 9.64 -12.79
CA TYR A 121 9.12 10.52 -12.10
C TYR A 121 7.72 9.91 -12.02
N ALA A 122 7.00 10.28 -10.97
CA ALA A 122 5.55 10.16 -10.86
C ALA A 122 4.93 11.57 -10.88
N ALA A 123 3.83 11.78 -11.59
CA ALA A 123 3.14 13.06 -11.65
C ALA A 123 1.66 12.90 -11.98
N ASP A 124 0.82 13.84 -11.54
CA ASP A 124 -0.62 13.86 -11.85
C ASP A 124 -0.87 13.92 -13.38
N SER A 125 0.01 14.63 -14.08
CA SER A 125 -0.04 14.82 -15.52
C SER A 125 1.34 15.12 -16.09
N ARG A 126 1.47 15.01 -17.41
CA ARG A 126 2.70 15.39 -18.12
C ARG A 126 2.98 16.89 -17.98
N GLU A 127 1.93 17.69 -17.93
CA GLU A 127 1.96 19.14 -17.74
C GLU A 127 2.45 19.50 -16.34
N ALA A 128 1.95 18.82 -15.30
CA ALA A 128 2.42 19.01 -13.94
C ALA A 128 3.90 18.66 -13.80
N LEU A 129 4.36 17.60 -14.48
CA LEU A 129 5.79 17.26 -14.51
C LEU A 129 6.63 18.31 -15.26
N ALA A 130 6.14 18.81 -16.39
CA ALA A 130 6.81 19.87 -17.14
C ALA A 130 6.97 21.16 -16.31
N GLU A 131 5.93 21.55 -15.57
CA GLU A 131 5.97 22.68 -14.63
C GLU A 131 6.98 22.43 -13.51
N TYR A 132 6.91 21.25 -12.86
CA TYR A 132 7.85 20.83 -11.82
C TYR A 132 9.32 20.88 -12.28
N LEU A 133 9.58 20.58 -13.56
CA LEU A 133 10.90 20.62 -14.17
C LEU A 133 11.28 21.97 -14.76
N GLY A 134 10.58 23.06 -14.39
CA GLY A 134 10.91 24.42 -14.79
C GLY A 134 10.41 24.81 -16.17
N GLY A 135 9.25 24.30 -16.58
CA GLY A 135 8.62 24.63 -17.86
C GLY A 135 9.23 23.91 -19.05
N MET A 136 9.72 22.68 -18.85
CA MET A 136 10.25 21.88 -19.96
C MET A 136 9.18 21.56 -21.00
N PRO A 137 9.54 21.43 -22.29
CA PRO A 137 8.59 21.01 -23.31
C PRO A 137 8.10 19.58 -23.05
N VAL A 138 6.78 19.41 -22.97
CA VAL A 138 6.11 18.14 -22.59
C VAL A 138 6.49 16.98 -23.51
N GLU A 139 6.76 17.24 -24.80
CA GLU A 139 7.18 16.26 -25.79
C GLU A 139 8.53 15.59 -25.48
N THR A 140 9.33 16.18 -24.60
CA THR A 140 10.61 15.60 -24.15
C THR A 140 10.43 14.58 -23.02
N LEU A 141 9.23 14.50 -22.43
CA LEU A 141 8.89 13.61 -21.33
C LEU A 141 8.26 12.33 -21.86
N THR A 142 8.96 11.21 -21.68
CA THR A 142 8.50 9.91 -22.17
C THR A 142 7.63 9.25 -21.12
N TRP A 143 6.39 8.91 -21.46
CA TRP A 143 5.52 8.12 -20.60
C TRP A 143 6.03 6.69 -20.45
N VAL A 144 5.78 6.11 -19.28
CA VAL A 144 6.14 4.73 -18.95
C VAL A 144 4.95 4.00 -18.36
N GLU A 145 4.78 2.73 -18.74
CA GLU A 145 3.83 1.83 -18.10
C GLU A 145 4.10 1.72 -16.58
N ARG A 146 3.04 1.75 -15.78
CA ARG A 146 3.08 1.60 -14.31
C ARG A 146 3.91 0.39 -13.86
N ARG A 147 3.81 -0.73 -14.59
CA ARG A 147 4.50 -2.00 -14.33
C ARG A 147 5.84 -2.15 -15.07
N ALA A 148 6.32 -1.13 -15.78
CA ALA A 148 7.65 -1.18 -16.39
C ALA A 148 8.71 -1.33 -15.31
N ALA A 149 9.59 -2.31 -15.47
CA ALA A 149 10.61 -2.66 -14.50
C ALA A 149 11.97 -2.06 -14.89
N PHE A 150 12.65 -1.52 -13.90
CA PHE A 150 13.97 -0.90 -14.05
C PHE A 150 14.98 -1.64 -13.20
N TRP A 151 16.16 -1.87 -13.77
CA TRP A 151 17.29 -2.32 -12.97
C TRP A 151 17.78 -1.16 -12.10
N MET A 152 17.97 -1.44 -10.82
CA MET A 152 18.34 -0.45 -9.81
C MET A 152 19.69 -0.81 -9.22
N PRO A 153 20.71 0.07 -9.31
CA PRO A 153 22.01 -0.16 -8.69
C PRO A 153 21.86 -0.51 -7.20
N GLY A 154 22.51 -1.60 -6.77
CA GLY A 154 22.48 -2.04 -5.37
C GLY A 154 21.29 -2.92 -4.98
N ARG A 155 20.35 -3.19 -5.89
CA ARG A 155 19.26 -4.17 -5.68
C ARG A 155 19.55 -5.48 -6.40
N SER A 156 19.11 -6.60 -5.81
CA SER A 156 19.23 -7.93 -6.41
C SER A 156 18.13 -8.24 -7.44
N TYR A 157 17.17 -7.33 -7.63
CA TYR A 157 16.03 -7.49 -8.53
C TYR A 157 15.66 -6.14 -9.17
N SER A 158 14.95 -6.20 -10.30
CA SER A 158 14.36 -5.02 -10.93
C SER A 158 13.09 -4.61 -10.20
N VAL A 159 12.84 -3.31 -10.10
CA VAL A 159 11.68 -2.75 -9.40
C VAL A 159 10.82 -2.03 -10.42
N CYS A 160 9.49 -2.18 -10.34
CA CYS A 160 8.61 -1.46 -11.25
C CYS A 160 8.32 -0.03 -10.78
N ALA A 161 7.86 0.82 -11.70
CA ALA A 161 7.69 2.25 -11.43
C ALA A 161 6.73 2.52 -10.26
N GLU A 162 5.64 1.76 -10.15
CA GLU A 162 4.72 1.88 -9.01
C GLU A 162 5.33 1.46 -7.69
N ASP A 163 6.11 0.37 -7.65
CA ASP A 163 6.70 -0.10 -6.39
C ASP A 163 7.69 0.95 -5.87
N LEU A 164 8.45 1.58 -6.77
CA LEU A 164 9.31 2.71 -6.41
C LEU A 164 8.52 3.91 -5.89
N PHE A 165 7.33 4.18 -6.44
CA PHE A 165 6.47 5.24 -5.91
C PHE A 165 5.92 4.88 -4.53
N LEU A 166 5.41 3.66 -4.36
CA LEU A 166 4.85 3.20 -3.10
C LEU A 166 5.91 3.10 -2.00
N GLU A 167 7.17 2.80 -2.31
CA GLU A 167 8.26 2.83 -1.32
C GLU A 167 8.42 4.18 -0.59
N TYR A 168 8.04 5.29 -1.24
CA TYR A 168 8.12 6.62 -0.65
C TYR A 168 6.77 7.15 -0.18
N TYR A 169 5.68 6.74 -0.83
CA TYR A 169 4.36 7.34 -0.66
C TYR A 169 3.30 6.40 -0.07
N SER A 170 3.60 5.12 0.21
CA SER A 170 2.66 4.24 0.91
C SER A 170 2.30 4.79 2.30
N ASP A 171 3.29 5.39 2.96
CA ASP A 171 3.24 5.80 4.36
C ASP A 171 3.27 7.33 4.53
N ALA A 172 3.36 8.09 3.44
CA ALA A 172 3.41 9.55 3.44
C ALA A 172 2.46 10.13 2.37
N PRO A 173 1.78 11.24 2.64
CA PRO A 173 0.79 11.78 1.71
C PRO A 173 1.46 12.30 0.45
N TYR A 174 1.06 11.78 -0.70
CA TYR A 174 1.36 12.40 -1.99
C TYR A 174 0.48 13.64 -2.16
N LEU A 175 1.08 14.83 -2.12
CA LEU A 175 0.37 16.11 -2.14
C LEU A 175 0.02 16.62 -3.55
N GLY A 176 0.17 15.76 -4.57
CA GLY A 176 -0.06 16.12 -5.97
C GLY A 176 1.13 16.80 -6.65
N GLY A 177 0.95 17.11 -7.94
CA GLY A 177 1.96 17.71 -8.81
C GLY A 177 2.88 16.66 -9.41
N ALA A 178 4.10 16.57 -8.90
CA ALA A 178 5.12 15.65 -9.39
C ALA A 178 6.17 15.33 -8.33
N ALA A 179 6.79 14.17 -8.47
CA ALA A 179 7.85 13.68 -7.62
C ALA A 179 8.91 12.96 -8.46
N ARG A 180 10.19 13.19 -8.13
CA ARG A 180 11.29 12.39 -8.68
C ARG A 180 11.43 11.13 -7.83
N LEU A 181 11.28 9.97 -8.45
CA LEU A 181 11.39 8.68 -7.76
C LEU A 181 12.85 8.25 -7.65
N TRP A 182 13.62 8.39 -8.74
CA TRP A 182 15.00 7.91 -8.75
C TRP A 182 15.84 8.46 -9.92
N PRO A 183 17.16 8.68 -9.74
CA PRO A 183 18.11 8.78 -10.83
C PRO A 183 18.59 7.38 -11.28
N LEU A 184 18.16 6.92 -12.46
CA LEU A 184 18.67 5.73 -13.12
C LEU A 184 20.06 6.03 -13.72
N THR A 185 21.09 5.98 -12.89
CA THR A 185 22.48 6.00 -13.36
C THR A 185 22.81 4.65 -13.97
N PHE A 186 22.96 4.61 -15.29
CA PHE A 186 23.66 3.50 -15.95
C PHE A 186 25.15 3.83 -15.84
N PRO A 187 25.95 3.13 -14.99
CA PRO A 187 27.39 3.30 -15.08
C PRO A 187 27.79 2.98 -16.52
N ASN A 188 28.48 3.92 -17.17
CA ASN A 188 29.00 3.74 -18.52
C ASN A 188 29.58 2.33 -18.66
N ALA A 189 29.04 1.58 -19.63
CA ALA A 189 29.55 0.27 -20.02
C ALA A 189 31.02 0.35 -20.45
#